data_AF-A0A3N7H457-F1
#
_entry.id   AF-A0A3N7H457-F1
#
_cell.length_a   1.000
_cell.length_b   1.000
_cell.length_c   1.000
_cell.angle_alpha   90.00
_cell.angle_beta   90.00
_cell.angle_gamma   90.00
#
_symmetry.space_group_name_H-M   'P 1'
#
loop_
_entity.id
_entity.type
_entity.pdbx_description
1 polymer ?
#
loop_
_entity_poly.entity_id
_entity_poly.type
_entity_poly.pdbx_seq_one_letter_code
_entity_poly.pdbx_strand_id
1 'polypeptide(L)' 'MDKLKNYICGEWVEGKGDGIALYNAVNGEQVAISDTEGLDFAAALDYGRTVGYKNLSSMTFYDRGQMLKKV' A
#
# COMPACT_ATOMS: atom_id res chain seq x y z
N MET A 1 -20.33 -0.11 -3.18
CA MET A 1 -19.15 -0.78 -3.76
C MET A 1 -17.94 -0.08 -3.21
N ASP A 2 -17.05 -0.80 -2.55
CA ASP A 2 -15.98 -0.14 -1.80
C ASP A 2 -14.77 0.16 -2.70
N LYS A 3 -14.30 1.40 -2.62
CA LYS A 3 -13.07 1.84 -3.26
C LYS A 3 -11.90 1.48 -2.35
N LEU A 4 -10.93 0.75 -2.90
CA LEU A 4 -9.77 0.30 -2.15
C LEU A 4 -8.86 1.49 -1.82
N LYS A 5 -8.48 1.58 -0.55
CA LYS A 5 -7.51 2.57 -0.09
C LYS A 5 -6.08 2.07 -0.33
N ASN A 6 -5.18 3.00 -0.53
CA ASN A 6 -3.74 2.79 -0.68
C ASN A 6 -3.07 3.17 0.64
N TYR A 7 -2.17 2.32 1.14
CA TYR A 7 -1.38 2.66 2.33
C TYR A 7 -0.05 3.30 1.89
N ILE A 8 0.03 4.63 1.96
CA ILE A 8 1.21 5.41 1.56
C ILE A 8 1.57 6.42 2.64
N CYS A 9 2.87 6.71 2.81
CA CYS A 9 3.37 7.67 3.80
C CYS A 9 2.90 7.43 5.26
N GLY A 10 2.55 6.18 5.60
CA GLY A 10 2.05 5.81 6.93
C GLY A 10 0.55 5.97 7.14
N GLU A 11 -0.22 6.28 6.08
CA GLU A 11 -1.66 6.57 6.16
C GLU A 11 -2.46 5.85 5.07
N TRP A 12 -3.75 5.61 5.32
CA TRP A 12 -4.68 5.07 4.34
C TRP A 12 -5.31 6.20 3.51
N VAL A 13 -4.97 6.27 2.24
CA VAL A 13 -5.38 7.33 1.30
C VAL A 13 -6.19 6.73 0.16
N GLU A 14 -7.28 7.40 -0.22
CA GLU A 14 -8.08 7.04 -1.39
C GLU A 14 -7.61 7.80 -2.63
N GLY A 15 -7.60 7.15 -3.79
CA GLY A 15 -7.32 7.84 -5.05
C GLY A 15 -8.45 8.81 -5.42
N LYS A 16 -8.17 9.76 -6.31
CA LYS A 16 -9.10 10.83 -6.71
C LYS A 16 -9.89 10.55 -8.00
N GLY A 17 -9.54 9.49 -8.72
CA GLY A 17 -10.16 9.13 -10.00
C GLY A 17 -11.35 8.19 -9.87
N ASP A 18 -11.95 7.83 -11.00
CA ASP A 18 -13.03 6.84 -11.05
C ASP A 18 -12.53 5.40 -10.81
N GLY A 19 -11.22 5.17 -11.00
CA GLY A 19 -10.57 3.89 -10.76
C GLY A 19 -10.92 2.79 -11.77
N ILE A 20 -10.48 1.58 -11.47
CA ILE A 20 -10.68 0.37 -12.27
C ILE A 20 -11.52 -0.61 -11.45
N ALA A 21 -12.65 -1.03 -12.03
CA ALA A 21 -13.50 -2.06 -11.43
C ALA A 21 -12.80 -3.43 -11.45
N LEU A 22 -12.77 -4.09 -10.29
CA LEU A 22 -12.30 -5.45 -10.11
C LEU A 22 -13.50 -6.39 -10.11
N TYR A 23 -13.41 -7.49 -10.85
CA TYR A 23 -14.50 -8.46 -11.02
C TYR A 23 -14.11 -9.84 -10.49
N ASN A 24 -15.10 -10.56 -9.99
CA ASN A 24 -14.99 -11.95 -9.62
C ASN A 24 -14.82 -12.81 -10.89
N ALA A 25 -13.76 -13.62 -10.92
CA ALA A 25 -13.39 -14.43 -12.09
C ALA A 25 -14.38 -15.58 -12.40
N VAL A 26 -15.27 -15.94 -11.47
CA VAL A 26 -16.21 -17.05 -11.63
C VAL A 26 -17.58 -16.57 -12.11
N ASN A 27 -18.15 -15.56 -11.45
CA ASN A 27 -19.52 -15.11 -11.72
C ASN A 27 -19.61 -13.73 -12.39
N GLY A 28 -18.49 -13.02 -12.57
CA GLY A 28 -18.44 -11.71 -13.21
C GLY A 28 -18.99 -10.55 -12.38
N GLU A 29 -19.35 -10.79 -11.12
CA GLU A 29 -19.80 -9.72 -10.23
C GLU A 29 -18.63 -8.80 -9.89
N GLN A 30 -18.88 -7.49 -9.86
CA GLN A 30 -17.87 -6.55 -9.40
C GLN A 30 -17.62 -6.77 -7.89
N VAL A 31 -16.37 -6.64 -7.46
CA VAL A 31 -15.92 -6.90 -6.08
C VAL A 31 -15.43 -5.63 -5.40
N ALA A 32 -14.69 -4.79 -6.14
CA ALA A 32 -14.12 -3.55 -5.61
C ALA A 32 -13.74 -2.59 -6.76
N ILE A 33 -13.27 -1.40 -6.41
CA ILE A 33 -12.65 -0.45 -7.34
C ILE A 33 -11.23 -0.13 -6.84
N SER A 34 -10.21 -0.27 -7.69
CA SER A 34 -8.84 0.14 -7.39
C SER A 34 -8.52 1.47 -8.07
N ASP A 35 -7.80 2.35 -7.39
CA ASP A 35 -7.44 3.65 -7.96
C ASP A 35 -6.12 4.15 -7.36
N THR A 36 -5.32 4.79 -8.20
CA THR A 36 -4.05 5.41 -7.82
C THR A 36 -3.93 6.86 -8.31
N GLU A 37 -4.98 7.39 -8.94
CA GLU A 37 -4.97 8.74 -9.46
C GLU A 37 -4.86 9.76 -8.32
N GLY A 38 -3.99 10.76 -8.50
CA GLY A 38 -3.77 11.82 -7.51
C GLY A 38 -2.92 11.42 -6.31
N LEU A 39 -2.33 10.21 -6.28
CA LEU A 39 -1.32 9.83 -5.30
C LEU A 39 0.04 10.45 -5.62
N ASP A 40 0.74 10.92 -4.59
CA ASP A 40 2.10 11.45 -4.71
C ASP A 40 3.14 10.34 -4.56
N PHE A 41 3.56 9.78 -5.69
CA PHE A 41 4.59 8.73 -5.72
C PHE A 41 5.98 9.23 -5.34
N ALA A 42 6.28 10.52 -5.53
CA ALA A 42 7.57 11.08 -5.13
C ALA A 42 7.65 11.14 -3.59
N ALA A 43 6.59 11.59 -2.93
CA ALA A 43 6.47 11.55 -1.48
C ALA A 43 6.50 10.11 -0.94
N ALA A 44 5.80 9.17 -1.58
CA ALA A 44 5.83 7.76 -1.18
C ALA A 44 7.26 7.16 -1.25
N LEU A 45 8.00 7.47 -2.32
CA LEU A 45 9.39 7.04 -2.49
C LEU A 45 10.31 7.69 -1.45
N ASP A 46 10.16 8.99 -1.20
CA ASP A 46 10.92 9.71 -0.19
C ASP A 46 10.68 9.11 1.21
N TYR A 47 9.42 8.91 1.59
CA TYR A 47 9.05 8.30 2.87
C TYR A 47 9.67 6.92 3.07
N GLY A 48 9.67 6.09 2.02
CA GLY A 48 10.33 4.78 2.05
C GLY A 48 11.84 4.88 2.30
N ARG A 49 12.50 5.89 1.72
CA ARG A 49 13.96 6.12 1.83
C ARG A 49 14.38 6.83 3.11
N THR A 50 13.52 7.67 3.69
CA THR A 50 13.86 8.47 4.87
C THR A 50 13.38 7.81 6.16
N VAL A 51 12.11 7.39 6.22
CA VAL A 51 11.51 6.77 7.41
C VAL A 51 11.65 5.26 7.37
N GLY A 52 11.26 4.63 6.26
CA GLY A 52 11.29 3.17 6.11
C GLY A 52 12.70 2.60 6.23
N TYR A 53 13.65 3.14 5.47
CA TYR A 53 15.05 2.74 5.53
C TYR A 53 15.64 2.91 6.92
N LYS A 54 15.50 4.10 7.53
CA LYS A 54 16.04 4.40 8.87
C LYS A 54 15.60 3.38 9.90
N ASN A 55 14.31 2.99 9.89
CA ASN A 55 13.75 2.05 10.85
C ASN A 55 14.23 0.61 10.62
N LEU A 56 14.35 0.18 9.35
CA LEU A 56 14.78 -1.19 9.03
C LEU A 56 16.30 -1.37 9.08
N SER A 57 17.08 -0.35 8.74
CA SER A 57 18.54 -0.38 8.74
C SER A 57 19.12 -0.35 10.14
N SER A 58 18.40 0.22 11.13
CA SER A 58 18.79 0.18 12.54
C SER A 58 18.61 -1.20 13.18
N MET A 59 17.93 -2.13 12.51
CA MET A 59 17.69 -3.49 12.99
C MET A 59 18.80 -4.46 12.53
N THR A 60 19.05 -5.51 13.31
CA THR A 60 19.89 -6.62 12.86
C THR A 60 19.12 -7.55 11.90
N PHE A 61 19.84 -8.46 11.24
CA PHE A 61 19.18 -9.51 10.44
C PHE A 61 18.27 -10.40 11.28
N TYR A 62 18.66 -10.68 12.53
CA TYR A 62 17.85 -11.49 13.45
C TYR A 62 16.54 -10.78 13.79
N ASP A 63 16.58 -9.49 14.13
CA ASP A 63 15.39 -8.69 14.46
C ASP A 63 14.39 -8.66 13.30
N ARG A 64 14.90 -8.42 12.07
CA ARG A 64 14.06 -8.48 10.86
C ARG A 64 13.49 -9.88 10.62
N GLY A 65 14.24 -10.94 10.93
CA GLY A 65 13.75 -12.32 10.89
C GLY A 65 12.63 -12.58 11.91
N GLN A 66 12.73 -12.05 13.13
CA GLN A 66 11.66 -12.15 14.12
C GLN A 66 10.43 -11.33 13.73
N MET A 67 10.61 -10.16 13.12
CA MET A 67 9.51 -9.37 12.59
C MET A 67 8.75 -10.14 11.51
N LEU A 68 9.45 -10.72 10.54
CA LEU A 68 8.84 -11.56 9.49
C LEU A 68 8.12 -12.78 10.07
N LYS A 69 8.63 -13.40 11.13
CA LYS A 69 7.98 -14.53 11.80
C LYS A 69 6.62 -14.17 12.44
N LYS A 70 6.41 -12.89 12.77
CA LYS A 70 5.20 -12.42 13.48
C LYS A 70 4.07 -11.99 12.54
N VAL A 71 4.37 -11.73 11.27
CA VAL A 71 3.39 -11.36 10.24
C VAL A 71 2.85 -12.62 9.59
#